data_AF-A0A849MB77-F1
#
_entry.id   AF-A0A849MB77-F1
#
_cell.length_a   1.000
_cell.length_b   1.000
_cell.length_c   1.000
_cell.angle_alpha   90.00
_cell.angle_beta   90.00
_cell.angle_gamma   90.00
#
_symmetry.space_group_name_H-M   'P 1'
#
loop_
_entity.id
_entity.type
_entity.pdbx_description
1 polymer ?
#
loop_
_entity_poly.entity_id
_entity_poly.type
_entity_poly.pdbx_seq_one_letter_code
_entity_poly.pdbx_strand_id
1 'polypeptide(L)'
;MDEVKKIVRTKPEKSVLALTNVFETEYDKDVIKTMHEFVSHNEPYVKASALIGLNSYYQIIFKGILTLTGREINTFDDEQEALEWLVKQ
;
A
#
# COMPACT_ATOMS: atom_id res chain seq x y z
N MET A 1 -5.76 3.83 10.80
CA MET A 1 -6.12 4.05 9.39
C MET A 1 -6.75 5.43 9.14
N ASP A 2 -7.72 5.89 9.93
CA ASP A 2 -8.46 7.13 9.62
C ASP A 2 -7.64 8.43 9.72
N GLU A 3 -6.67 8.49 10.62
CA GLU A 3 -5.74 9.63 10.71
C GLU A 3 -4.85 9.75 9.47
N VAL A 4 -4.36 8.62 8.96
CA VAL A 4 -3.57 8.57 7.72
C VAL A 4 -4.41 9.05 6.53
N LYS A 5 -5.69 8.66 6.44
CA LYS A 5 -6.60 9.17 5.41
C LYS A 5 -6.73 10.70 5.45
N LYS A 6 -6.82 11.29 6.65
CA LYS A 6 -6.88 12.76 6.80
C LYS A 6 -5.61 13.43 6.30
N ILE A 7 -4.43 12.90 6.67
CA ILE A 7 -3.14 13.46 6.26
C ILE A 7 -2.95 13.37 4.74
N VAL A 8 -3.21 12.20 4.15
CA VAL A 8 -3.02 11.96 2.71
C VAL A 8 -3.88 12.90 1.85
N ARG A 9 -5.12 13.16 2.27
CA ARG A 9 -6.04 14.08 1.57
C ARG A 9 -5.62 15.54 1.56
N THR A 10 -4.68 15.93 2.42
CA THR A 10 -4.11 17.29 2.41
C THR A 10 -2.97 17.46 1.41
N LYS A 11 -2.57 16.39 0.74
CA LYS A 11 -1.46 16.41 -0.21
C LYS A 11 -1.99 16.63 -1.63
N PRO A 12 -1.15 17.18 -2.53
CA PRO A 12 -1.49 17.23 -3.95
C PRO A 12 -1.82 15.85 -4.52
N GLU A 13 -2.59 15.83 -5.60
CA GLU A 13 -2.86 14.59 -6.33
C GLU A 13 -1.56 13.95 -6.80
N LYS A 14 -1.51 12.61 -6.72
CA LYS A 14 -0.37 11.77 -7.14
C LYS A 14 0.99 12.27 -6.62
N SER A 15 1.07 12.79 -5.39
CA SER A 15 2.33 13.24 -4.79
C SER A 15 2.83 12.35 -3.66
N VAL A 16 1.99 11.47 -3.11
CA VAL A 16 2.34 10.67 -1.93
C VAL A 16 2.99 9.35 -2.36
N LEU A 17 4.15 9.07 -1.78
CA LEU A 17 4.81 7.76 -1.80
C LEU A 17 4.53 7.05 -0.47
N ALA A 18 3.99 5.84 -0.52
CA ALA A 18 3.56 5.12 0.68
C ALA A 18 4.36 3.84 0.88
N LEU A 19 5.05 3.72 2.02
CA LEU A 19 5.59 2.45 2.50
C LEU A 19 4.61 1.86 3.52
N THR A 20 4.25 0.59 3.38
CA THR A 20 3.38 -0.13 4.32
C THR A 20 4.10 -1.38 4.81
N ASN A 21 4.43 -1.40 6.09
CA ASN A 21 5.03 -2.54 6.76
C ASN A 21 3.94 -3.36 7.49
N VAL A 22 3.85 -4.64 7.16
CA VAL A 22 2.86 -5.59 7.72
C VAL A 22 3.52 -6.84 8.33
N PHE A 23 4.81 -6.77 8.70
CA PHE A 23 5.42 -7.85 9.48
C PHE A 23 4.60 -8.15 10.74
N GLU A 24 4.53 -9.44 11.11
CA GLU A 24 3.80 -9.94 12.28
C GLU A 24 2.28 -9.63 12.30
N THR A 25 1.70 -9.23 11.16
CA THR A 25 0.25 -9.06 11.05
C THR A 25 -0.42 -10.40 10.81
N GLU A 26 -1.39 -10.78 11.64
CA GLU A 26 -2.29 -11.87 11.33
C GLU A 26 -3.23 -11.44 10.20
N TYR A 27 -3.12 -12.11 9.06
CA TYR A 27 -3.90 -11.77 7.89
C TYR A 27 -5.17 -12.62 7.85
N ASP A 28 -6.32 -11.95 7.94
CA ASP A 28 -7.61 -12.53 7.64
C ASP A 28 -8.32 -11.74 6.51
N LYS A 29 -9.53 -12.16 6.18
CA LYS A 29 -10.35 -11.50 5.16
C LYS A 29 -10.70 -10.06 5.52
N ASP A 30 -10.79 -9.73 6.82
CA ASP A 30 -11.16 -8.40 7.29
C ASP A 30 -9.98 -7.42 7.16
N VAL A 31 -8.75 -7.88 7.40
CA VAL A 31 -7.52 -7.12 7.12
C VAL A 31 -7.42 -6.79 5.63
N ILE A 32 -7.64 -7.78 4.76
CA ILE A 32 -7.62 -7.60 3.31
C ILE A 32 -8.68 -6.56 2.87
N LYS A 33 -9.91 -6.67 3.39
CA LYS A 33 -10.99 -5.73 3.08
C LYS A 33 -10.66 -4.31 3.55
N THR A 34 -10.19 -4.17 4.79
CA THR A 34 -9.82 -2.87 5.37
C THR A 34 -8.72 -2.20 4.55
N MET A 35 -7.76 -2.98 4.09
CA MET A 35 -6.66 -2.48 3.27
C MET A 35 -7.11 -2.08 1.87
N HIS A 36 -7.99 -2.85 1.22
CA HIS A 36 -8.63 -2.45 -0.03
C HIS A 36 -9.35 -1.10 0.12
N GLU A 37 -10.22 -0.97 1.14
CA GLU A 37 -10.94 0.27 1.41
C GLU A 37 -9.98 1.44 1.64
N PHE A 38 -8.93 1.23 2.43
CA PHE A 38 -7.91 2.25 2.69
C PHE A 38 -7.19 2.68 1.42
N VAL A 39 -6.84 1.73 0.56
CA VAL A 39 -6.19 1.99 -0.73
C VAL A 39 -7.08 2.81 -1.64
N SER A 40 -8.35 2.40 -1.84
CA SER A 40 -9.30 3.09 -2.73
C SER A 40 -9.56 4.53 -2.29
N HIS A 41 -9.66 4.79 -0.98
CA HIS A 41 -9.92 6.15 -0.47
C HIS A 41 -8.75 7.13 -0.67
N ASN A 42 -7.54 6.61 -0.87
CA ASN A 42 -6.31 7.40 -0.97
C ASN A 42 -5.74 7.41 -2.40
N GLU A 43 -6.38 6.69 -3.33
CA GLU A 43 -5.96 6.54 -4.73
C GLU A 43 -5.62 7.87 -5.43
N PRO A 44 -6.41 8.96 -5.30
CA PRO A 44 -6.14 10.18 -6.05
C PRO A 44 -4.81 10.86 -5.65
N TYR A 45 -4.38 10.65 -4.41
CA TYR A 45 -3.24 11.34 -3.79
C TYR A 45 -1.96 10.50 -3.80
N VAL A 46 -2.10 9.17 -3.83
CA VAL A 46 -0.98 8.24 -3.79
C VAL A 46 -0.48 7.96 -5.20
N LYS A 47 0.80 8.25 -5.43
CA LYS A 47 1.51 7.98 -6.67
C LYS A 47 1.91 6.51 -6.76
N ALA A 48 2.56 6.01 -5.72
CA ALA A 48 3.10 4.66 -5.65
C ALA A 48 3.06 4.12 -4.22
N SER A 49 3.02 2.80 -4.08
CA SER A 49 3.05 2.12 -2.78
C SER A 49 4.01 0.94 -2.78
N ALA A 50 4.80 0.80 -1.72
CA ALA A 50 5.61 -0.37 -1.43
C ALA A 50 5.09 -1.07 -0.18
N LEU A 51 4.96 -2.40 -0.25
CA LEU A 51 4.50 -3.24 0.85
C LEU A 51 5.60 -4.21 1.25
N ILE A 52 5.87 -4.34 2.55
CA ILE A 52 6.84 -5.29 3.10
C ILE A 52 6.21 -6.18 4.17
N GLY A 53 6.70 -7.41 4.32
CA GLY A 53 6.25 -8.34 5.36
C GLY A 53 5.03 -9.20 5.00
N LEU A 54 4.62 -9.20 3.73
CA LEU A 54 3.60 -10.12 3.22
C LEU A 54 4.19 -11.51 2.99
N ASN A 55 3.54 -12.55 3.50
CA ASN A 55 3.85 -13.91 3.07
C ASN A 55 3.39 -14.16 1.62
N SER A 56 3.96 -15.17 0.95
CA SER A 56 3.74 -15.41 -0.49
C SER A 56 2.28 -15.67 -0.86
N TYR A 57 1.48 -16.24 0.04
CA TYR A 57 0.05 -16.47 -0.19
C TYR A 57 -0.72 -15.15 -0.26
N TYR A 58 -0.51 -14.27 0.72
CA TYR A 58 -1.18 -12.97 0.76
C TYR A 58 -0.64 -12.02 -0.31
N GLN A 59 0.62 -12.12 -0.74
CA GLN A 59 1.14 -11.34 -1.88
C GLN A 59 0.29 -11.49 -3.14
N ILE A 60 -0.16 -12.72 -3.46
CA ILE A 60 -1.00 -12.98 -4.64
C ILE A 60 -2.38 -12.33 -4.47
N ILE A 61 -2.99 -12.49 -3.30
CA ILE A 61 -4.31 -11.93 -2.98
C ILE A 61 -4.27 -10.39 -3.04
N PHE A 62 -3.27 -9.79 -2.41
CA PHE A 62 -3.10 -8.34 -2.39
C PHE A 62 -2.82 -7.80 -3.79
N LYS A 63 -1.95 -8.43 -4.58
CA LYS A 63 -1.70 -8.00 -5.96
C LYS A 63 -3.00 -7.92 -6.77
N GLY A 64 -3.86 -8.94 -6.71
CA GLY A 64 -5.13 -8.95 -7.45
C GLY A 64 -6.13 -7.88 -7.01
N ILE A 65 -6.18 -7.56 -5.72
CA ILE A 65 -7.07 -6.54 -5.15
C ILE A 65 -6.58 -5.13 -5.51
N LEU A 66 -5.26 -4.95 -5.55
CA LEU A 66 -4.63 -3.66 -5.70
C LEU A 66 -4.50 -3.22 -7.17
N THR A 67 -4.48 -4.15 -8.13
CA THR A 67 -4.54 -3.80 -9.57
C THR A 67 -5.79 -3.02 -9.94
N LEU A 68 -6.86 -3.13 -9.15
CA LEU A 68 -8.13 -2.41 -9.36
C LEU A 68 -8.07 -0.94 -8.89
N THR A 69 -6.95 -0.51 -8.32
CA THR A 69 -6.84 0.76 -7.59
C THR A 69 -6.04 1.82 -8.34
N GLY A 70 -5.72 1.63 -9.63
CA GLY A 70 -5.18 2.68 -10.50
C GLY A 70 -3.80 3.25 -10.14
N ARG A 71 -3.10 2.69 -9.14
CA ARG A 71 -1.78 3.14 -8.67
C ARG A 71 -0.76 2.01 -8.73
N GLU A 72 0.52 2.36 -8.85
CA GLU A 72 1.60 1.38 -8.88
C GLU A 72 1.87 0.84 -7.47
N ILE A 73 1.71 -0.47 -7.29
CA ILE A 73 1.96 -1.13 -6.01
C ILE A 73 2.89 -2.31 -6.19
N ASN A 74 4.00 -2.30 -5.46
CA ASN A 74 4.99 -3.37 -5.43
C ASN A 74 5.20 -3.91 -4.01
N THR A 75 5.61 -5.17 -3.96
CA THR A 75 5.90 -5.90 -2.72
C THR A 75 7.38 -6.20 -2.65
N PHE A 76 7.98 -6.03 -1.47
CA PHE A 76 9.39 -6.28 -1.22
C PHE A 76 9.56 -7.09 0.05
N ASP A 77 10.67 -7.81 0.15
CA ASP A 77 11.03 -8.54 1.38
C ASP A 77 11.87 -7.66 2.31
N ASP A 78 12.53 -6.63 1.76
CA ASP A 78 13.43 -5.72 2.47
C ASP A 78 12.92 -4.27 2.43
N GLU A 79 13.07 -3.56 3.56
CA GLU A 79 12.62 -2.17 3.70
C GLU A 79 13.46 -1.20 2.87
N GLN A 80 14.78 -1.42 2.81
CA GLN A 80 15.67 -0.54 2.08
C GLN A 80 15.40 -0.63 0.57
N GLU A 81 15.24 -1.84 0.03
CA GLU A 81 14.86 -2.05 -1.36
C GLU A 81 13.53 -1.34 -1.71
N ALA A 82 12.54 -1.46 -0.82
CA ALA A 82 11.25 -0.79 -0.98
C ALA A 82 11.38 0.74 -1.05
N LEU A 83 12.21 1.32 -0.18
CA LEU A 83 12.47 2.76 -0.15
C LEU A 83 13.24 3.24 -1.39
N GLU A 84 14.28 2.50 -1.80
CA GLU A 84 15.06 2.79 -3.00
C GLU A 84 14.22 2.73 -4.28
N TRP A 85 13.22 1.85 -4.32
CA TRP A 85 12.25 1.82 -5.41
C TRP A 85 11.27 3.00 -5.34
N LEU A 86 10.74 3.32 -4.14
CA LEU A 86 9.76 4.40 -3.96
C LEU A 86 10.30 5.77 -4.40
N VAL A 87 11.55 6.09 -4.06
CA VAL A 87 12.13 7.40 -4.42
C VAL A 87 12.35 7.59 -5.93
N LYS A 88 12.26 6.51 -6.71
CA LYS A 88 12.38 6.54 -8.18
C LYS A 88 11.02 6.70 -8.89
N GLN A 89 9.91 6.70 -8.14
CA GLN A 89 8.55 6.74 -8.69
C GLN A 89 8.16 8.13 -9.13
#